data_AF-X1R2U5-F1
#
_entry.id   AF-X1R2U5-F1
#
_cell.length_a   1.000
_cell.length_b   1.000
_cell.length_c   1.000
_cell.angle_alpha   90.00
_cell.angle_beta   90.00
_cell.angle_gamma   90.00
#
_symmetry.space_group_name_H-M   'P 1'
#
loop_
_entity.id
_entity.type
_entity.pdbx_description
1 polymer ?
#
loop_
_entity_poly.entity_id
_entity_poly.type
_entity_poly.pdbx_seq_one_letter_code
_entity_poly.pdbx_strand_id
1 'polypeptide(L)' 'MIIKKYKNRKYYCIDKSKFVDLNFIIGLIRREDEFVIVNNRNDDITNQILLKLLRRELRKNNEKRTKKKNI' A
#
# COMPACT_ATOMS: atom_id res chain seq x y z
N MET A 1 -12.08 -0.57 -7.77
CA MET A 1 -11.34 -1.86 -7.66
C MET A 1 -11.29 -2.36 -6.22
N ILE A 2 -11.47 -3.66 -5.96
CA ILE A 2 -11.48 -4.24 -4.61
C ILE A 2 -10.23 -5.06 -4.35
N ILE A 3 -9.54 -4.76 -3.25
CA ILE A 3 -8.37 -5.51 -2.78
C ILE A 3 -8.66 -6.12 -1.41
N LYS A 4 -8.57 -7.44 -1.31
CA LYS A 4 -8.69 -8.16 -0.04
C LYS A 4 -7.33 -8.31 0.63
N LYS A 5 -7.23 -7.85 1.88
CA LYS A 5 -6.04 -8.05 2.71
C LYS A 5 -6.23 -9.27 3.61
N TYR A 6 -5.32 -10.23 3.46
CA TYR A 6 -5.22 -11.40 4.32
C TYR A 6 -4.24 -11.19 5.48
N LYS A 7 -4.36 -12.02 6.54
CA LYS A 7 -3.51 -11.99 7.74
C LYS A 7 -2.01 -12.08 7.40
N ASN A 8 -1.63 -12.93 6.45
CA ASN A 8 -0.23 -13.21 6.07
C ASN A 8 0.40 -12.12 5.18
N ARG A 9 -0.02 -10.85 5.34
CA ARG A 9 0.41 -9.68 4.54
C ARG A 9 0.16 -9.75 3.02
N LYS A 10 -0.48 -10.82 2.52
CA LYS A 10 -0.91 -10.94 1.12
C LYS A 10 -2.10 -10.02 0.83
N TYR A 11 -2.03 -9.30 -0.28
CA TYR A 11 -3.16 -8.57 -0.86
C TYR A 11 -3.62 -9.30 -2.11
N TYR A 12 -4.93 -9.46 -2.29
CA TYR A 12 -5.50 -10.07 -3.47
C TYR A 12 -6.40 -9.06 -4.16
N CYS A 13 -6.12 -8.73 -5.41
CA CYS A 13 -7.00 -7.89 -6.21
C CYS A 13 -8.05 -8.79 -6.85
N ILE A 14 -9.32 -8.53 -6.52
CA ILE A 14 -10.46 -9.31 -7.02
C ILE A 14 -10.59 -9.10 -8.52
N ASP A 15 -10.54 -7.85 -8.98
CA ASP A 15 -10.69 -7.49 -10.40
C ASP A 15 -9.61 -8.11 -11.32
N LYS A 16 -8.40 -8.34 -10.79
CA LYS A 16 -7.28 -8.94 -11.53
C LYS A 16 -7.06 -10.42 -11.21
N SER A 17 -7.91 -11.01 -10.36
CA SER A 17 -7.83 -12.39 -9.89
C SER A 17 -6.43 -12.84 -9.44
N LYS A 18 -5.65 -11.95 -8.81
CA LYS A 18 -4.25 -12.22 -8.46
C LYS A 18 -3.79 -11.56 -7.17
N PHE A 19 -2.77 -12.17 -6.56
CA PHE A 19 -2.05 -11.54 -5.46
C PHE A 19 -1.22 -10.35 -5.97
N VAL A 20 -1.23 -9.27 -5.18
CA VAL A 20 -0.55 -8.02 -5.45
C VAL A 20 0.25 -7.58 -4.22
N ASP A 21 1.22 -6.72 -4.43
CA ASP A 21 2.07 -6.20 -3.36
C ASP A 21 1.73 -4.73 -3.04
N LEU A 22 2.50 -4.13 -2.13
CA LEU A 22 2.35 -2.71 -1.80
C LEU A 22 2.74 -1.78 -2.96
N ASN A 23 3.59 -2.22 -3.89
CA ASN A 23 4.00 -1.41 -5.03
C ASN A 23 2.87 -1.28 -6.06
N PHE A 24 2.09 -2.35 -6.25
CA PHE A 24 0.85 -2.31 -7.01
C PHE A 24 -0.11 -1.25 -6.46
N ILE A 25 -0.32 -1.24 -5.13
CA ILE A 25 -1.19 -0.25 -4.47
C ILE A 25 -0.66 1.17 -4.66
N ILE A 26 0.65 1.39 -4.52
CA ILE A 26 1.27 2.69 -4.82
C ILE A 26 1.03 3.10 -6.28
N GLY A 27 1.07 2.14 -7.20
CA GLY A 27 0.76 2.38 -8.61
C GLY A 27 -0.67 2.89 -8.82
N LEU A 28 -1.65 2.36 -8.10
CA LEU A 28 -3.05 2.84 -8.15
C LEU A 28 -3.14 4.28 -7.69
N ILE A 29 -2.54 4.59 -6.53
CA ILE A 29 -2.53 5.94 -5.96
C ILE A 29 -1.95 6.95 -6.96
N ARG A 30 -0.83 6.60 -7.61
CA ARG A 30 -0.17 7.46 -8.60
C ARG A 30 -0.97 7.70 -9.87
N ARG A 31 -1.85 6.77 -10.23
CA ARG A 31 -2.75 6.90 -11.38
C ARG A 31 -4.10 7.48 -11.01
N GLU A 32 -4.31 7.81 -9.74
CA GLU A 32 -5.61 8.25 -9.20
C GLU A 32 -6.72 7.22 -9.45
N ASP A 33 -6.36 5.93 -9.53
CA ASP A 33 -7.30 4.84 -9.72
C ASP A 33 -8.17 4.69 -8.46
N GLU A 34 -9.49 4.52 -8.62
CA GLU A 34 -10.38 4.23 -7.49
C GLU A 34 -10.23 2.80 -6.96
N PHE A 35 -9.93 2.66 -5.67
CA PHE A 35 -9.85 1.37 -5.02
C PHE A 35 -10.27 1.40 -3.55
N VAL A 36 -10.72 0.24 -3.06
CA VAL A 36 -10.97 -0.03 -1.64
C VAL A 36 -10.18 -1.25 -1.20
N ILE A 37 -9.62 -1.20 0.01
CA ILE A 37 -8.94 -2.32 0.63
C ILE A 37 -9.78 -2.81 1.80
N VAL A 38 -10.22 -4.07 1.74
CA VAL A 38 -11.03 -4.69 2.79
C VAL A 38 -10.26 -5.78 3.52
N ASN A 39 -10.56 -6.00 4.80
CA ASN A 39 -9.99 -7.09 5.59
C ASN A 39 -10.77 -8.41 5.42
N ASN A 40 -10.42 -9.45 6.19
CA ASN A 40 -11.15 -10.73 6.15
C ASN A 40 -12.60 -10.66 6.64
N ARG A 41 -12.94 -9.66 7.45
CA ARG A 41 -14.31 -9.36 7.93
C ARG A 41 -15.07 -8.43 6.99
N ASN A 42 -14.48 -8.08 5.83
CA ASN A 42 -14.98 -7.11 4.87
C ASN A 42 -15.05 -5.66 5.39
N ASP A 43 -14.35 -5.32 6.47
CA ASP A 43 -14.24 -3.93 6.92
C ASP A 43 -13.30 -3.16 5.99
N ASP A 44 -13.65 -1.91 5.66
CA ASP A 44 -12.77 -0.98 4.94
C ASP A 44 -11.59 -0.57 5.82
N ILE A 45 -10.39 -0.89 5.34
CA ILE A 45 -9.11 -0.57 5.98
C ILE A 45 -8.21 0.28 5.08
N THR A 46 -8.76 0.90 4.04
CA THR A 46 -8.02 1.68 3.02
C THR A 46 -7.15 2.74 3.70
N ASN A 47 -7.74 3.58 4.55
CA ASN A 47 -7.02 4.63 5.28
C ASN A 47 -5.89 4.08 6.16
N GLN A 48 -6.08 2.92 6.79
CA GLN A 48 -5.03 2.30 7.61
C GLN A 48 -3.82 1.88 6.75
N ILE A 49 -4.08 1.34 5.55
CA ILE A 49 -3.03 0.94 4.60
C ILE A 49 -2.35 2.17 3.98
N LEU A 50 -3.10 3.21 3.63
CA LEU A 50 -2.56 4.47 3.14
C LEU A 50 -1.63 5.12 4.17
N LEU A 51 -2.05 5.21 5.44
CA LEU A 51 -1.21 5.72 6.53
C LEU A 51 0.07 4.90 6.70
N LYS A 52 -0.02 3.57 6.59
CA LYS A 52 1.15 2.68 6.64
C LYS A 52 2.12 2.94 5.48
N LEU A 53 1.59 3.13 4.26
CA LEU A 53 2.38 3.44 3.07
C LEU A 53 3.07 4.81 3.22
N LEU A 54 2.35 5.83 3.66
CA LEU A 54 2.88 7.17 3.90
C LEU A 54 4.03 7.14 4.90
N ARG A 55 3.85 6.48 6.06
CA ARG A 55 4.91 6.32 7.06
C ARG A 55 6.15 5.61 6.51
N ARG A 56 5.96 4.63 5.63
CA ARG A 56 7.06 3.92 4.96
C ARG A 56 7.85 4.84 4.05
N GLU A 57 7.18 5.66 3.25
CA GLU A 57 7.84 6.60 2.33
C GLU A 57 8.54 7.75 3.07
N LEU A 58 7.95 8.28 4.15
CA LEU A 58 8.60 9.27 5.01
C LEU A 58 9.92 8.75 5.61
N ARG A 59 9.94 7.50 6.10
CA ARG A 59 11.17 6.87 6.63
C ARG A 59 12.25 6.73 5.56
N LYS A 60 11.90 6.21 4.37
CA LYS A 60 12.83 6.09 3.24
C LYS A 60 13.42 7.44 2.83
N ASN A 61 12.61 8.50 2.81
CA ASN A 61 13.08 9.83 2.44
C ASN A 61 14.05 10.41 3.48
N ASN A 62 13.82 10.15 4.78
CA ASN A 62 14.73 10.55 5.84
C ASN A 62 16.08 9.82 5.74
N GLU A 63 16.08 8.51 5.49
CA GLU A 63 17.31 7.72 5.29
C GLU A 63 18.12 8.18 4.08
N LYS A 64 17.48 8.61 2.98
CA LYS A 64 18.16 9.18 1.82
C LYS A 64 18.81 10.53 2.15
N ARG A 65 18.13 11.38 2.93
CA ARG A 65 18.64 12.68 3.35
C ARG A 65 19.85 12.55 4.29
N THR A 66 19.85 11.59 5.22
CA THR A 66 21.00 11.36 6.11
C THR A 66 22.22 10.84 5.34
N LYS A 67 22.03 9.91 4.40
CA LYS A 67 23.13 9.42 3.55
C LYS A 67 23.78 10.52 2.70
N LYS A 68 22.99 11.44 2.13
CA LYS A 68 23.50 12.57 1.33
C LYS A 68 24.29 13.59 2.16
N LYS A 69 24.07 13.68 3.47
CA LYS A 69 24.83 14.58 4.37
C LYS A 69 26.19 14.03 4.80
N ASN A 70 26.40 12.72 4.64
CA ASN A 70 27.61 12.02 5.10
C ASN A 70 28.57 11.69 3.93
N ILE A 71 28.35 12.27 2.76
CA ILE A 71 29.19 12.21 1.55
C ILE A 71 29.55 13.66 1.23
#